data_AF-A0A937DTU1-F1
#
_entry.id   AF-A0A937DTU1-F1
#
_cell.length_a   1.000
_cell.length_b   1.000
_cell.length_c   1.000
_cell.angle_alpha   90.00
_cell.angle_beta   90.00
_cell.angle_gamma   90.00
#
_symmetry.space_group_name_H-M   'P 1'
#
loop_
_entity.id
_entity.type
_entity.pdbx_description
1 polymer ?
#
loop_
_entity_poly.entity_id
_entity_poly.type
_entity_poly.pdbx_seq_one_letter_code
_entity_poly.pdbx_strand_id
1 'polypeptide(L)'
;MTAAARDIRLDLFRGLALWFIFLDHIPTNVVSWLTVRNYGFSDATEIFVFISGYTAVIAYSRMMQREGWPRAASRIYRRVWQLYVAHILLFVAFSAQIAWVSIARDMPALIEEMELLGLGENPYRAILEAALLKFRPVNLDVLPLYIVLLAAFPFVLPLVVRWPLWVIGLSLALYAATCRFNWNMAAYPEGKVWYFNPMAWQVVFHVGAACAVLGDRLAWLDRFRWLLTVLAVVFLLFSAFIALSWHYNPLERLVPHWVSRQLYPIDKTNIDILRFLHFLAVAWMVRLLVPIDAAALKWRGWEAPCRWGERPPLLFLYGAHPALTG
;
A
#
# COMPACT_ATOMS: atom_id res chain seq x y z
N MET A 1 -21.94 26.86 -9.54
CA MET A 1 -20.76 26.05 -9.93
C MET A 1 -21.07 24.60 -9.59
N THR A 2 -21.11 23.77 -10.62
CA THR A 2 -21.60 22.38 -10.63
C THR A 2 -20.81 21.48 -9.68
N ALA A 3 -21.47 20.46 -9.11
CA ALA A 3 -20.85 19.48 -8.23
C ALA A 3 -19.55 18.95 -8.87
N ALA A 4 -18.42 19.12 -8.19
CA ALA A 4 -17.13 18.61 -8.65
C ALA A 4 -17.28 17.12 -8.99
N ALA A 5 -17.18 16.78 -10.28
CA ALA A 5 -17.32 15.42 -10.77
C ALA A 5 -16.36 14.52 -9.99
N ARG A 6 -16.90 13.46 -9.39
CA ARG A 6 -16.15 12.47 -8.63
C ARG A 6 -15.21 11.72 -9.59
N ASP A 7 -13.91 11.74 -9.33
CA ASP A 7 -12.92 11.03 -10.16
C ASP A 7 -13.00 9.51 -9.90
N ILE A 8 -13.69 8.80 -10.79
CA ILE A 8 -13.96 7.35 -10.71
C ILE A 8 -12.66 6.54 -10.75
N ARG A 9 -11.57 7.07 -11.33
CA ARG A 9 -10.28 6.38 -11.42
C ARG A 9 -9.72 6.06 -10.04
N LEU A 10 -9.89 6.97 -9.09
CA LEU A 10 -9.37 6.81 -7.73
C LEU A 10 -10.09 5.69 -6.99
N ASP A 11 -11.40 5.57 -7.19
CA ASP A 11 -12.20 4.48 -6.61
C ASP A 11 -11.88 3.14 -7.28
N LEU A 12 -11.69 3.13 -8.60
CA LEU A 12 -11.27 1.96 -9.36
C LEU A 12 -9.89 1.45 -8.91
N PHE A 13 -8.87 2.31 -8.92
CA PHE A 13 -7.52 1.90 -8.55
C PHE A 13 -7.40 1.55 -7.07
N ARG A 14 -8.17 2.20 -6.19
CA ARG A 14 -8.26 1.79 -4.78
C ARG A 14 -8.87 0.39 -4.65
N GLY A 15 -9.95 0.11 -5.38
CA GLY A 15 -10.58 -1.20 -5.42
C GLY A 15 -9.67 -2.28 -6.00
N LEU A 16 -9.00 -1.99 -7.12
CA LEU A 16 -8.02 -2.88 -7.74
C LEU A 16 -6.82 -3.12 -6.84
N ALA A 17 -6.30 -2.10 -6.15
CA ALA A 17 -5.20 -2.28 -5.21
C ALA A 17 -5.60 -3.18 -4.03
N LEU A 18 -6.79 -2.96 -3.45
CA LEU A 18 -7.33 -3.85 -2.41
C LEU A 18 -7.51 -5.29 -2.93
N TRP A 19 -7.96 -5.46 -4.16
CA TRP A 19 -8.16 -6.76 -4.78
C TRP A 19 -6.84 -7.47 -5.12
N PHE A 20 -5.85 -6.75 -5.63
CA PHE A 20 -4.52 -7.29 -5.89
C PHE A 20 -3.77 -7.60 -4.60
N ILE A 21 -3.88 -6.77 -3.55
CA ILE A 21 -3.36 -7.12 -2.22
C ILE A 21 -4.00 -8.42 -1.75
N PHE A 22 -5.32 -8.56 -1.86
CA PHE A 22 -6.01 -9.80 -1.48
C PHE A 22 -5.55 -11.01 -2.31
N LEU A 23 -5.47 -10.89 -3.64
CA LEU A 23 -5.03 -11.97 -4.53
C LEU A 23 -3.56 -12.36 -4.32
N ASP A 24 -2.69 -11.39 -4.05
CA ASP A 24 -1.27 -11.62 -3.75
C ASP A 24 -1.06 -12.45 -2.47
N HIS A 25 -2.10 -12.58 -1.65
CA HIS A 25 -2.05 -13.26 -0.35
C HIS A 25 -2.78 -14.62 -0.37
N ILE A 26 -3.30 -15.06 -1.53
CA ILE A 26 -3.79 -16.43 -1.74
C ILE A 26 -2.65 -17.29 -2.30
N PRO A 27 -2.07 -18.23 -1.51
CA PRO A 27 -1.01 -19.11 -2.00
C PRO A 27 -1.52 -20.04 -3.13
N THR A 28 -0.66 -20.33 -4.10
CA THR A 28 -0.88 -21.25 -5.25
C THR A 28 -1.92 -20.85 -6.29
N ASN A 29 -2.43 -19.62 -6.29
CA ASN A 29 -3.40 -19.20 -7.30
C ASN A 29 -2.73 -18.82 -8.63
N VAL A 30 -3.15 -19.42 -9.75
CA VAL A 30 -2.74 -19.02 -11.12
C VAL A 30 -3.07 -17.54 -11.37
N VAL A 31 -4.08 -17.00 -10.69
CA VAL A 31 -4.47 -15.58 -10.76
C VAL A 31 -3.44 -14.65 -10.08
N SER A 32 -2.54 -15.15 -9.23
CA SER A 32 -1.43 -14.34 -8.71
C SER A 32 -0.48 -13.88 -9.83
N TRP A 33 -0.39 -14.61 -10.95
CA TRP A 33 0.34 -14.17 -12.15
C TRP A 33 -0.30 -12.99 -12.88
N LEU A 34 -1.49 -12.52 -12.47
CA LEU A 34 -2.09 -11.30 -13.01
C LEU A 34 -1.69 -10.05 -12.21
N THR A 35 -1.04 -10.20 -11.05
CA THR A 35 -0.68 -9.07 -10.22
C THR A 35 0.68 -8.48 -10.61
N VAL A 36 0.81 -7.16 -10.39
CA VAL A 36 2.02 -6.38 -10.74
C VAL A 36 3.27 -6.90 -10.01
N ARG A 37 3.08 -7.60 -8.88
CA ARG A 37 4.14 -8.16 -8.04
C ARG A 37 5.10 -9.09 -8.78
N ASN A 38 4.62 -9.82 -9.80
CA ASN A 38 5.44 -10.81 -10.52
C ASN A 38 6.18 -10.23 -11.74
N TYR A 39 5.93 -8.97 -12.10
CA TYR A 39 6.51 -8.34 -13.31
C TYR A 39 7.30 -7.07 -13.01
N GLY A 40 7.61 -6.78 -11.75
CA GLY A 40 8.34 -5.59 -11.37
C GLY A 40 8.70 -5.55 -9.89
N PHE A 41 9.35 -4.45 -9.47
CA PHE A 41 9.86 -4.33 -8.10
C PHE A 41 8.78 -3.89 -7.09
N SER A 42 7.83 -3.05 -7.53
CA SER A 42 6.71 -2.59 -6.70
C SER A 42 5.47 -3.47 -6.89
N ASP A 43 4.59 -3.47 -5.90
CA ASP A 43 3.34 -4.24 -5.93
C ASP A 43 2.12 -3.33 -5.67
N ALA A 44 0.98 -3.95 -5.40
CA ALA A 44 -0.26 -3.22 -5.15
C ALA A 44 -0.23 -2.33 -3.89
N THR A 45 0.72 -2.56 -2.97
CA THR A 45 0.85 -1.80 -1.73
C THR A 45 1.25 -0.35 -2.00
N GLU A 46 2.22 -0.08 -2.88
CA GLU A 46 2.58 1.29 -3.24
C GLU A 46 1.41 2.06 -3.85
N ILE A 47 0.65 1.39 -4.73
CA ILE A 47 -0.54 1.94 -5.37
C ILE A 47 -1.58 2.31 -4.30
N PHE A 48 -1.85 1.40 -3.36
CA PHE A 48 -2.79 1.63 -2.27
C PHE A 48 -2.37 2.83 -1.39
N VAL A 49 -1.11 2.88 -0.96
CA VAL A 49 -0.59 3.94 -0.07
C VAL A 49 -0.59 5.29 -0.77
N PHE A 50 -0.17 5.34 -2.03
CA PHE A 50 -0.16 6.57 -2.83
C PHE A 50 -1.58 7.13 -3.04
N ILE A 51 -2.52 6.28 -3.47
CA ILE A 51 -3.91 6.70 -3.70
C ILE A 51 -4.58 7.10 -2.39
N SER A 52 -4.25 6.44 -1.28
CA SER A 52 -4.74 6.82 0.04
C SER A 52 -4.32 8.24 0.40
N GLY A 53 -3.06 8.61 0.18
CA GLY A 53 -2.60 10.00 0.37
C GLY A 53 -3.30 11.00 -0.56
N TYR A 54 -3.39 10.65 -1.85
CA TYR A 54 -4.03 11.49 -2.88
C TYR A 54 -5.51 11.76 -2.55
N THR A 55 -6.27 10.71 -2.24
CA THR A 55 -7.70 10.80 -1.91
C THR A 55 -7.94 11.48 -0.57
N ALA A 56 -7.07 11.29 0.44
CA ALA A 56 -7.17 11.96 1.72
C ALA A 56 -7.08 13.49 1.56
N VAL A 57 -6.15 14.00 0.76
CA VAL A 57 -6.10 15.43 0.46
C VAL A 57 -7.38 15.90 -0.23
N ILE A 58 -7.86 15.20 -1.27
CA ILE A 58 -9.07 15.64 -2.00
C ILE A 58 -10.30 15.67 -1.09
N ALA A 59 -10.45 14.66 -0.21
CA ALA A 59 -11.58 14.54 0.69
C ALA A 59 -11.55 15.57 1.82
N TYR A 60 -10.39 15.78 2.45
CA TYR A 60 -10.29 16.57 3.68
C TYR A 60 -9.83 18.01 3.47
N SER A 61 -9.19 18.36 2.35
CA SER A 61 -8.77 19.75 2.06
C SER A 61 -9.96 20.71 1.94
N ARG A 62 -10.99 20.35 1.15
CA ARG A 62 -12.21 21.15 1.02
C ARG A 62 -12.95 21.29 2.34
N MET A 63 -12.95 20.23 3.13
CA MET A 63 -13.56 20.23 4.47
C MET A 63 -12.81 21.17 5.40
N MET A 64 -11.48 21.11 5.42
CA MET A 64 -10.64 22.00 6.21
C MET A 64 -10.86 23.47 5.82
N GLN A 65 -11.01 23.77 4.53
CA GLN A 65 -11.27 25.14 4.04
C GLN A 65 -12.67 25.66 4.42
N ARG A 66 -13.70 24.80 4.40
CA ARG A 66 -15.10 25.20 4.68
C ARG A 66 -15.48 25.17 6.16
N GLU A 67 -15.04 24.12 6.85
CA GLU A 67 -15.45 23.79 8.22
C GLU A 67 -14.34 24.09 9.25
N GLY A 68 -13.13 24.42 8.80
CA GLY A 68 -11.96 24.65 9.64
C GLY A 68 -11.16 23.38 9.94
N TRP A 69 -9.90 23.57 10.35
CA TRP A 69 -8.98 22.46 10.69
C TRP A 69 -9.51 21.53 11.79
N PRO A 70 -10.08 22.00 12.93
CA PRO A 70 -10.53 21.10 13.99
C PRO A 70 -11.61 20.10 13.54
N ARG A 71 -12.56 20.54 12.70
CA ARG A 71 -13.62 19.68 12.18
C ARG A 71 -13.08 18.65 11.18
N ALA A 72 -12.15 19.06 10.32
CA ALA A 72 -11.48 18.15 9.41
C ALA A 72 -10.66 17.08 10.17
N ALA A 73 -9.86 17.51 11.15
CA ALA A 73 -9.09 16.62 12.02
C ALA A 73 -9.99 15.62 12.76
N SER A 74 -11.11 16.08 13.36
CA SER A 74 -12.07 15.20 14.04
C SER A 74 -12.67 14.14 13.10
N ARG A 75 -13.03 14.50 11.86
CA ARG A 75 -13.52 13.52 10.88
C ARG A 75 -12.44 12.51 10.47
N ILE A 76 -11.18 12.94 10.35
CA ILE A 76 -10.05 12.04 10.08
C ILE A 76 -9.84 11.08 11.25
N TYR A 77 -9.80 11.59 12.49
CA TYR A 77 -9.64 10.73 13.68
C TYR A 77 -10.81 9.76 13.87
N ARG A 78 -12.05 10.15 13.55
CA ARG A 78 -13.17 9.21 13.52
C ARG A 78 -12.95 8.09 12.49
N ARG A 79 -12.38 8.40 11.33
CA ARG A 79 -12.04 7.39 10.32
C ARG A 79 -10.91 6.48 10.80
N VAL A 80 -9.87 7.03 11.41
CA VAL A 80 -8.78 6.28 12.05
C VAL A 80 -9.35 5.31 13.09
N TRP A 81 -10.26 5.78 13.94
CA TRP A 81 -10.94 4.94 14.94
C TRP A 81 -11.73 3.79 14.31
N GLN A 82 -12.51 4.06 13.26
CA GLN A 82 -13.24 3.00 12.54
C GLN A 82 -12.30 1.94 11.95
N LEU A 83 -11.17 2.37 11.37
CA LEU A 83 -10.18 1.46 10.81
C LEU A 83 -9.47 0.66 11.89
N TYR A 84 -9.16 1.29 13.02
CA TYR A 84 -8.57 0.65 14.19
C TYR A 84 -9.51 -0.45 14.74
N VAL A 85 -10.77 -0.13 15.00
CA VAL A 85 -11.76 -1.13 15.47
C VAL A 85 -11.94 -2.25 14.45
N ALA A 86 -12.04 -1.91 13.15
CA ALA A 86 -12.14 -2.91 12.10
C ALA A 86 -10.90 -3.82 12.04
N HIS A 87 -9.70 -3.27 12.24
CA HIS A 87 -8.46 -4.05 12.30
C HIS A 87 -8.44 -5.01 13.49
N ILE A 88 -8.86 -4.58 14.68
CA ILE A 88 -8.94 -5.45 15.85
C ILE A 88 -9.94 -6.58 15.63
N LEU A 89 -11.14 -6.28 15.10
CA LEU A 89 -12.14 -7.31 14.79
C LEU A 89 -11.64 -8.30 13.73
N LEU A 90 -10.97 -7.80 12.68
CA LEU A 90 -10.38 -8.62 11.64
C LEU A 90 -9.26 -9.51 12.20
N PHE A 91 -8.40 -8.97 13.05
CA PHE A 91 -7.34 -9.72 13.73
C PHE A 91 -7.92 -10.87 14.57
N VAL A 92 -8.97 -10.61 15.36
CA VAL A 92 -9.64 -11.63 16.17
C VAL A 92 -10.27 -12.70 15.26
N ALA A 93 -11.02 -12.29 14.24
CA ALA A 93 -11.66 -13.22 13.31
C ALA A 93 -10.64 -14.08 12.55
N PHE A 94 -9.56 -13.47 12.06
CA PHE A 94 -8.49 -14.16 11.34
C PHE A 94 -7.75 -15.15 12.25
N SER A 95 -7.37 -14.72 13.46
CA SER A 95 -6.71 -15.60 14.43
C SER A 95 -7.59 -16.78 14.83
N ALA A 96 -8.89 -16.55 15.05
CA ALA A 96 -9.86 -17.61 15.34
C ALA A 96 -10.02 -18.59 14.17
N GLN A 97 -10.06 -18.08 12.93
CA GLN A 97 -10.14 -18.91 11.74
C GLN A 97 -8.90 -19.79 11.56
N ILE A 98 -7.69 -19.23 11.72
CA ILE A 98 -6.45 -20.01 11.62
C ILE A 98 -6.38 -21.07 12.72
N ALA A 99 -6.74 -20.72 13.96
CA ALA A 99 -6.81 -21.68 15.05
C ALA A 99 -7.80 -22.82 14.76
N TRP A 100 -8.99 -22.50 14.24
CA TRP A 100 -9.97 -23.49 13.82
C TRP A 100 -9.41 -24.43 12.76
N VAL A 101 -8.83 -23.89 11.67
CA VAL A 101 -8.32 -24.70 10.56
C VAL A 101 -7.16 -25.59 11.03
N SER A 102 -6.27 -25.04 11.84
CA SER A 102 -5.14 -25.77 12.43
C SER A 102 -5.62 -26.98 13.24
N ILE A 103 -6.64 -26.82 14.09
CA ILE A 103 -7.26 -27.91 14.86
C ILE A 103 -8.02 -28.88 13.95
N ALA A 104 -8.83 -28.38 13.02
CA ALA A 104 -9.71 -29.22 12.20
C ALA A 104 -8.96 -30.04 11.14
N ARG A 105 -7.78 -29.60 10.71
CA ARG A 105 -6.95 -30.25 9.70
C ARG A 105 -5.66 -30.87 10.25
N ASP A 106 -5.47 -30.82 11.57
CA ASP A 106 -4.25 -31.28 12.26
C ASP A 106 -2.97 -30.67 11.65
N MET A 107 -3.00 -29.36 11.39
CA MET A 107 -1.89 -28.60 10.81
C MET A 107 -1.33 -27.58 11.82
N PRO A 108 -0.55 -28.01 12.82
CA PRO A 108 0.02 -27.09 13.82
C PRO A 108 1.02 -26.09 13.21
N ALA A 109 1.69 -26.46 12.11
CA ALA A 109 2.61 -25.59 11.37
C ALA A 109 1.94 -24.30 10.85
N LEU A 110 0.62 -24.31 10.61
CA LEU A 110 -0.12 -23.14 10.16
C LEU A 110 -0.10 -21.98 11.18
N ILE A 111 -0.02 -22.29 12.49
CA ILE A 111 0.08 -21.27 13.55
C ILE A 111 1.43 -20.56 13.49
N GLU A 112 2.49 -21.30 13.18
CA GLU A 112 3.85 -20.77 13.02
C GLU A 112 3.98 -19.94 11.73
N GLU A 113 3.50 -20.47 10.60
CA GLU A 113 3.53 -19.78 9.31
C GLU A 113 2.76 -18.45 9.32
N MET A 114 1.66 -18.37 10.06
CA MET A 114 0.86 -17.14 10.20
C MET A 114 1.38 -16.21 11.31
N GLU A 115 2.53 -16.51 11.91
CA GLU A 115 3.14 -15.79 13.05
C GLU A 115 2.23 -15.64 14.28
N LEU A 116 1.34 -16.61 14.50
CA LEU A 116 0.41 -16.63 15.64
C LEU A 116 1.00 -17.28 16.89
N LEU A 117 2.25 -17.75 16.86
CA LEU A 117 2.92 -18.38 18.02
C LEU A 117 2.86 -17.50 19.28
N GLY A 118 3.03 -16.19 19.16
CA GLY A 118 2.96 -15.27 20.30
C GLY A 118 1.61 -15.29 21.03
N LEU A 119 0.50 -15.55 20.32
CA LEU A 119 -0.83 -15.75 20.93
C LEU A 119 -0.91 -17.07 21.72
N GLY A 120 -0.23 -18.12 21.25
CA GLY A 120 -0.19 -19.41 21.93
C GLY A 120 0.66 -19.39 23.21
N GLU A 121 1.80 -18.70 23.17
CA GLU A 121 2.73 -18.62 24.31
C GLU A 121 2.22 -17.71 25.43
N ASN A 122 1.78 -16.49 25.11
CA ASN A 122 1.28 -15.54 26.09
C ASN A 122 0.09 -14.74 25.52
N PRO A 123 -1.14 -15.29 25.61
CA PRO A 123 -2.31 -14.68 24.96
C PRO A 123 -2.62 -13.28 25.50
N TYR A 124 -2.43 -13.04 26.79
CA TYR A 124 -2.68 -11.72 27.40
C TYR A 124 -1.74 -10.66 26.84
N ARG A 125 -0.43 -10.96 26.73
CA ARG A 125 0.55 -10.05 26.16
C ARG A 125 0.30 -9.85 24.65
N ALA A 126 0.04 -10.92 23.90
CA ALA A 126 -0.22 -10.82 22.48
C ALA A 126 -1.47 -9.99 22.15
N ILE A 127 -2.54 -10.11 22.93
CA ILE A 127 -3.75 -9.27 22.79
C ILE A 127 -3.41 -7.79 23.04
N LEU A 128 -2.63 -7.49 24.08
CA LEU A 128 -2.20 -6.12 24.36
C LEU A 128 -1.33 -5.55 23.22
N GLU A 129 -0.35 -6.33 22.76
CA GLU A 129 0.54 -5.92 21.67
C GLU A 129 -0.23 -5.79 20.34
N ALA A 130 -1.29 -6.57 20.12
CA ALA A 130 -2.20 -6.42 18.98
C ALA A 130 -3.00 -5.12 19.07
N ALA A 131 -3.53 -4.79 20.25
CA ALA A 131 -4.19 -3.51 20.49
C ALA A 131 -3.24 -2.32 20.28
N LEU A 132 -1.94 -2.48 20.58
CA LEU A 132 -0.92 -1.47 20.32
C LEU A 132 -0.41 -1.47 18.86
N LEU A 133 -1.00 -2.27 17.97
CA LEU A 133 -0.59 -2.44 16.56
C LEU A 133 0.84 -2.99 16.38
N LYS A 134 1.42 -3.58 17.42
CA LYS A 134 2.78 -4.14 17.43
C LYS A 134 2.80 -5.62 17.08
N PHE A 135 1.77 -6.36 17.49
CA PHE A 135 1.59 -7.76 17.09
C PHE A 135 0.69 -7.83 15.85
N ARG A 136 1.22 -8.38 14.77
CA ARG A 136 0.51 -8.46 13.49
C ARG A 136 0.82 -9.79 12.81
N PRO A 137 -0.22 -10.61 12.57
CA PRO A 137 -0.10 -11.79 11.73
C PRO A 137 0.28 -11.37 10.31
N VAL A 138 0.95 -12.28 9.61
CA VAL A 138 1.20 -12.16 8.18
C VAL A 138 -0.10 -11.78 7.48
N ASN A 139 -0.03 -10.87 6.50
CA ASN A 139 -1.16 -10.37 5.70
C ASN A 139 -1.99 -9.24 6.31
N LEU A 140 -1.81 -8.90 7.59
CA LEU A 140 -2.55 -7.82 8.26
C LEU A 140 -1.74 -6.53 8.40
N ASP A 141 -0.50 -6.48 7.89
CA ASP A 141 0.48 -5.45 8.20
C ASP A 141 0.25 -4.10 7.51
N VAL A 142 -0.46 -4.09 6.37
CA VAL A 142 -0.72 -2.88 5.59
C VAL A 142 -1.75 -1.95 6.26
N LEU A 143 -2.68 -2.52 7.04
CA LEU A 143 -3.73 -1.74 7.71
C LEU A 143 -3.16 -0.87 8.85
N PRO A 144 -2.32 -1.41 9.76
CA PRO A 144 -1.60 -0.62 10.76
C PRO A 144 -0.76 0.50 10.17
N LEU A 145 -0.05 0.25 9.07
CA LEU A 145 0.66 1.31 8.35
C LEU A 145 -0.30 2.44 7.98
N TYR A 146 -1.42 2.11 7.35
CA TYR A 146 -2.40 3.11 6.93
C TYR A 146 -3.02 3.87 8.11
N ILE A 147 -3.32 3.18 9.22
CA ILE A 147 -3.83 3.78 10.46
C ILE A 147 -2.84 4.84 10.97
N VAL A 148 -1.54 4.51 11.05
CA VAL A 148 -0.50 5.43 11.53
C VAL A 148 -0.35 6.64 10.61
N LEU A 149 -0.27 6.42 9.29
CA LEU A 149 -0.14 7.51 8.32
C LEU A 149 -1.36 8.44 8.35
N LEU A 150 -2.56 7.88 8.43
CA LEU A 150 -3.79 8.67 8.51
C LEU A 150 -3.96 9.37 9.86
N ALA A 151 -3.45 8.79 10.95
CA ALA A 151 -3.45 9.43 12.28
C ALA A 151 -2.50 10.64 12.35
N ALA A 152 -1.38 10.61 11.62
CA ALA A 152 -0.47 11.75 11.47
C ALA A 152 -1.00 12.81 10.49
N PHE A 153 -1.85 12.41 9.55
CA PHE A 153 -2.32 13.26 8.46
C PHE A 153 -3.00 14.58 8.87
N PRO A 154 -3.76 14.71 9.99
CA PRO A 154 -4.33 15.99 10.41
C PRO A 154 -3.28 17.09 10.61
N PHE A 155 -2.05 16.75 11.01
CA PHE A 155 -0.96 17.71 11.14
C PHE A 155 -0.31 18.04 9.81
N VAL A 156 -0.26 17.06 8.91
CA VAL A 156 0.31 17.18 7.56
C VAL A 156 -0.62 17.94 6.62
N LEU A 157 -1.93 17.78 6.76
CA LEU A 157 -2.95 18.34 5.86
C LEU A 157 -2.81 19.86 5.63
N PRO A 158 -2.71 20.71 6.67
CA PRO A 158 -2.49 22.14 6.45
C PRO A 158 -1.14 22.42 5.75
N LEU A 159 -0.10 21.66 6.09
CA LEU A 159 1.23 21.82 5.54
C LEU A 159 1.28 21.44 4.05
N VAL A 160 0.68 20.31 3.66
CA VAL A 160 0.72 19.84 2.26
C VAL A 160 -0.14 20.73 1.35
N VAL A 161 -1.25 21.28 1.86
CA VAL A 161 -2.08 22.23 1.10
C VAL A 161 -1.36 23.55 0.87
N ARG A 162 -0.59 24.03 1.86
CA ARG A 162 0.12 25.32 1.76
C ARG A 162 1.46 25.20 1.05
N TRP A 163 2.21 24.14 1.35
CA TRP A 163 3.62 23.93 1.04
C TRP A 163 3.91 22.48 0.62
N PRO A 164 3.30 21.99 -0.47
CA PRO A 164 3.41 20.58 -0.88
C PRO A 164 4.85 20.12 -1.15
N LEU A 165 5.69 21.00 -1.74
CA LEU A 165 7.10 20.68 -2.02
C LEU A 165 7.95 20.56 -0.76
N TRP A 166 7.68 21.38 0.26
CA TRP A 166 8.36 21.26 1.56
C TRP A 166 8.00 19.97 2.28
N VAL A 167 6.73 19.56 2.22
CA VAL A 167 6.28 18.28 2.77
C VAL A 167 6.97 17.11 2.06
N ILE A 168 7.07 17.13 0.73
CA ILE A 168 7.84 16.11 -0.02
C ILE A 168 9.32 16.13 0.39
N GLY A 169 9.94 17.30 0.47
CA GLY A 169 11.36 17.44 0.84
C GLY A 169 11.66 16.88 2.24
N LEU A 170 10.83 17.23 3.23
CA LEU A 170 10.94 16.72 4.60
C LEU A 170 10.69 15.21 4.65
N SER A 171 9.70 14.75 3.89
CA SER A 171 9.36 13.33 3.77
C SER A 171 10.51 12.52 3.17
N LEU A 172 11.16 13.01 2.11
CA LEU A 172 12.36 12.41 1.52
C LEU A 172 13.56 12.44 2.47
N ALA A 173 13.74 13.51 3.23
CA ALA A 173 14.80 13.60 4.23
C ALA A 173 14.62 12.58 5.35
N LEU A 174 13.39 12.42 5.86
CA LEU A 174 13.06 11.39 6.85
C LEU A 174 13.26 9.99 6.27
N TYR A 175 12.85 9.75 5.02
CA TYR A 175 13.09 8.48 4.32
C TYR A 175 14.60 8.18 4.22
N ALA A 176 15.40 9.15 3.75
CA ALA A 176 16.85 8.98 3.62
C ALA A 176 17.52 8.73 4.99
N ALA A 177 17.11 9.44 6.04
CA ALA A 177 17.57 9.19 7.40
C ALA A 177 17.19 7.78 7.88
N THR A 178 15.95 7.37 7.62
CA THR A 178 15.44 6.04 7.96
C THR A 178 16.27 4.94 7.31
N CYS A 179 16.55 5.05 6.01
CA CYS A 179 17.40 4.10 5.29
C CYS A 179 18.86 4.15 5.76
N ARG A 180 19.40 5.33 6.07
CA ARG A 180 20.80 5.49 6.48
C ARG A 180 21.10 4.98 7.89
N PHE A 181 20.15 5.16 8.81
CA PHE A 181 20.28 4.81 10.23
C PHE A 181 19.52 3.54 10.62
N ASN A 182 18.85 2.88 9.66
CA ASN A 182 18.00 1.72 9.88
C ASN A 182 16.95 1.95 10.98
N TRP A 183 16.34 3.14 11.01
CA TRP A 183 15.29 3.42 11.97
C TRP A 183 14.05 2.60 11.65
N ASN A 184 13.51 1.87 12.62
CA ASN A 184 12.26 1.16 12.47
C ASN A 184 11.53 1.11 13.81
N MET A 185 10.21 0.93 13.76
CA MET A 185 9.40 0.70 14.95
C MET A 185 9.56 -0.74 15.42
N ALA A 186 9.59 -0.94 16.75
CA ALA A 186 9.60 -2.27 17.34
C ALA A 186 8.27 -3.00 17.08
N ALA A 187 8.35 -4.29 16.78
CA ALA A 187 7.20 -5.20 16.68
C ALA A 187 7.29 -6.27 17.77
N TYR A 188 6.19 -6.98 17.98
CA TYR A 188 6.13 -8.17 18.85
C TYR A 188 6.03 -9.42 17.98
N PRO A 189 6.72 -10.53 18.29
CA PRO A 189 7.62 -10.78 19.43
C PRO A 189 8.91 -9.94 19.48
N GLU A 190 9.58 -9.93 20.64
CA GLU A 190 10.82 -9.17 20.86
C GLU A 190 11.90 -9.52 19.82
N GLY A 191 12.63 -8.50 19.34
CA GLY A 191 13.61 -8.64 18.26
C GLY A 191 13.04 -8.45 16.85
N LYS A 192 11.71 -8.41 16.68
CA LYS A 192 11.08 -8.04 15.40
C LYS A 192 10.92 -6.53 15.24
N VAL A 193 10.85 -6.10 13.98
CA VAL A 193 10.56 -4.72 13.57
C VAL A 193 9.33 -4.67 12.69
N TRP A 194 8.78 -3.47 12.47
CA TRP A 194 7.64 -3.32 11.57
C TRP A 194 8.01 -3.73 10.14
N TYR A 195 7.26 -4.70 9.59
CA TYR A 195 7.43 -5.13 8.20
C TYR A 195 7.19 -3.98 7.23
N PHE A 196 6.14 -3.19 7.41
CA PHE A 196 5.94 -1.92 6.70
C PHE A 196 6.33 -0.76 7.61
N ASN A 197 7.55 -0.23 7.44
CA ASN A 197 8.04 0.84 8.30
C ASN A 197 7.34 2.18 8.00
N PRO A 198 6.55 2.77 8.93
CA PRO A 198 5.84 4.02 8.68
C PRO A 198 6.78 5.19 8.40
N MET A 199 8.01 5.17 8.92
CA MET A 199 9.00 6.24 8.71
C MET A 199 9.51 6.29 7.26
N ALA A 200 9.56 5.14 6.59
CA ALA A 200 9.89 5.05 5.18
C ALA A 200 8.66 5.21 4.29
N TRP A 201 7.60 4.43 4.56
CA TRP A 201 6.37 4.36 3.76
C TRP A 201 5.56 5.65 3.70
N GLN A 202 5.78 6.55 4.65
CA GLN A 202 5.20 7.88 4.58
C GLN A 202 5.60 8.63 3.29
N VAL A 203 6.75 8.34 2.66
CA VAL A 203 7.15 9.01 1.41
C VAL A 203 6.15 8.79 0.27
N VAL A 204 5.69 7.55 0.10
CA VAL A 204 4.73 7.20 -0.95
C VAL A 204 3.39 7.91 -0.71
N PHE A 205 2.95 7.94 0.55
CA PHE A 205 1.72 8.60 0.96
C PHE A 205 1.78 10.12 0.74
N HIS A 206 2.87 10.76 1.16
CA HIS A 206 3.04 12.21 1.05
C HIS A 206 3.24 12.66 -0.40
N VAL A 207 3.91 11.87 -1.25
CA VAL A 207 3.98 12.15 -2.69
C VAL A 207 2.59 12.07 -3.31
N GLY A 208 1.79 11.06 -2.98
CA GLY A 208 0.38 11.00 -3.41
C GLY A 208 -0.44 12.21 -2.96
N ALA A 209 -0.31 12.59 -1.68
CA ALA A 209 -0.97 13.77 -1.12
C ALA A 209 -0.55 15.06 -1.84
N ALA A 210 0.74 15.26 -2.09
CA ALA A 210 1.25 16.43 -2.77
C ALA A 210 0.84 16.46 -4.25
N CYS A 211 0.77 15.31 -4.93
CA CYS A 211 0.26 15.22 -6.30
C CYS A 211 -1.19 15.71 -6.41
N ALA A 212 -2.03 15.45 -5.40
CA ALA A 212 -3.41 15.95 -5.37
C ALA A 212 -3.50 17.48 -5.27
N VAL A 213 -2.53 18.13 -4.62
CA VAL A 213 -2.45 19.61 -4.52
C VAL A 213 -1.80 20.21 -5.77
N LEU A 214 -0.78 19.56 -6.30
CA LEU A 214 0.03 20.05 -7.41
C LEU A 214 -0.56 19.75 -8.79
N GLY A 215 -1.67 19.01 -8.90
CA GLY A 215 -2.28 18.51 -10.14
C GLY A 215 -2.02 19.35 -11.39
N ASP A 216 -2.60 20.55 -11.46
CA ASP A 216 -2.44 21.45 -12.63
C ASP A 216 -1.01 21.95 -12.82
N ARG A 217 -0.27 22.14 -11.72
CA ARG A 217 1.14 22.56 -11.78
C ARG A 217 2.01 21.45 -12.35
N LEU A 218 1.68 20.17 -12.14
CA LEU A 218 2.44 19.04 -12.69
C LEU A 218 2.40 18.97 -14.23
N ALA A 219 1.64 19.84 -14.91
CA ALA A 219 1.72 20.02 -16.36
C ALA A 219 3.12 20.49 -16.82
N TRP A 220 3.93 21.12 -15.94
CA TRP A 220 5.30 21.48 -16.31
C TRP A 220 6.16 20.25 -16.66
N LEU A 221 5.85 19.08 -16.09
CA LEU A 221 6.51 17.81 -16.42
C LEU A 221 6.25 17.37 -17.86
N ASP A 222 5.15 17.83 -18.47
CA ASP A 222 4.83 17.50 -19.86
C ASP A 222 5.85 18.08 -20.84
N ARG A 223 6.62 19.11 -20.43
CA ARG A 223 7.80 19.60 -21.17
C ARG A 223 8.86 18.50 -21.36
N PHE A 224 9.01 17.63 -20.37
CA PHE A 224 9.97 16.53 -20.37
C PHE A 224 9.31 15.18 -20.67
N ARG A 225 8.09 15.19 -21.22
CA ARG A 225 7.28 13.98 -21.42
C ARG A 225 8.02 12.86 -22.13
N TRP A 226 8.76 13.18 -23.18
CA TRP A 226 9.48 12.20 -23.99
C TRP A 226 10.56 11.52 -23.16
N LEU A 227 11.41 12.32 -22.51
CA LEU A 227 12.49 11.82 -21.68
C LEU A 227 11.96 10.98 -20.51
N LEU A 228 10.96 11.48 -19.77
CA LEU A 228 10.37 10.78 -18.64
C LEU A 228 9.71 9.47 -19.06
N THR A 229 9.02 9.45 -20.20
CA THR A 229 8.41 8.24 -20.75
C THR A 229 9.46 7.22 -21.19
N VAL A 230 10.52 7.64 -21.88
CA VAL A 230 11.61 6.72 -22.27
C VAL A 230 12.28 6.14 -21.04
N LEU A 231 12.61 6.97 -20.04
CA LEU A 231 13.21 6.50 -18.78
C LEU A 231 12.26 5.53 -18.05
N ALA A 232 10.98 5.85 -17.96
CA ALA A 232 9.98 4.98 -17.33
C ALA A 232 9.89 3.63 -18.06
N VAL A 233 9.76 3.62 -19.40
CA VAL A 233 9.67 2.39 -20.19
C VAL A 233 10.94 1.55 -20.05
N VAL A 234 12.12 2.15 -20.17
CA VAL A 234 13.40 1.44 -20.02
C VAL A 234 13.50 0.83 -18.61
N PHE A 235 13.13 1.59 -17.58
CA PHE A 235 13.18 1.11 -16.20
C PHE A 235 12.18 -0.02 -15.94
N LEU A 236 10.96 0.07 -16.49
CA LEU A 236 9.92 -0.96 -16.39
C LEU A 236 10.31 -2.26 -17.12
N LEU A 237 10.93 -2.15 -18.30
CA LEU A 237 11.45 -3.31 -19.02
C LEU A 237 12.61 -3.95 -18.26
N PHE A 238 13.50 -3.15 -17.71
CA PHE A 238 14.59 -3.61 -16.86
C PHE A 238 14.07 -4.33 -15.61
N SER A 239 13.13 -3.74 -14.88
CA SER A 239 12.55 -4.37 -13.69
C SER A 239 11.78 -5.64 -14.03
N ALA A 240 11.06 -5.67 -15.15
CA ALA A 240 10.36 -6.87 -15.61
C ALA A 240 11.35 -7.98 -15.97
N PHE A 241 12.45 -7.66 -16.66
CA PHE A 241 13.49 -8.63 -16.97
C PHE A 241 14.11 -9.21 -15.69
N ILE A 242 14.46 -8.37 -14.72
CA ILE A 242 15.01 -8.83 -13.44
C ILE A 242 13.97 -9.65 -12.67
N ALA A 243 12.73 -9.19 -12.52
CA ALA A 243 11.68 -9.92 -11.81
C ALA A 243 11.39 -11.29 -12.46
N LEU A 244 11.28 -11.35 -13.80
CA LEU A 244 11.08 -12.61 -14.53
C LEU A 244 12.28 -13.54 -14.43
N SER A 245 13.50 -13.01 -14.29
CA SER A 245 14.69 -13.83 -14.06
C SER A 245 14.60 -14.68 -12.79
N TRP A 246 13.78 -14.28 -11.81
CA TRP A 246 13.56 -15.05 -10.57
C TRP A 246 12.64 -16.25 -10.75
N HIS A 247 11.87 -16.27 -11.84
CA HIS A 247 10.92 -17.34 -12.14
C HIS A 247 11.40 -18.28 -13.23
N TYR A 248 12.36 -17.84 -14.07
CA TYR A 248 12.82 -18.60 -15.23
C TYR A 248 14.35 -18.78 -15.22
N ASN A 249 14.80 -20.01 -14.98
CA ASN A 249 16.22 -20.40 -14.96
C ASN A 249 17.05 -19.93 -16.19
N PRO A 250 16.53 -19.87 -17.43
CA PRO A 250 17.30 -19.34 -18.56
C PRO A 250 17.58 -17.84 -18.44
N LEU A 251 16.65 -17.07 -17.88
CA LEU A 251 16.79 -15.63 -17.68
C LEU A 251 17.73 -15.32 -16.51
N GLU A 252 17.70 -16.12 -15.44
CA GLU A 252 18.63 -16.02 -14.32
C GLU A 252 20.09 -16.06 -14.80
N ARG A 253 20.41 -16.98 -15.72
CA ARG A 253 21.76 -17.13 -16.29
C ARG A 253 22.23 -15.93 -17.11
N LEU A 254 21.30 -15.10 -17.60
CA LEU A 254 21.61 -13.89 -18.35
C LEU A 254 21.91 -12.70 -17.43
N VAL A 255 21.56 -12.78 -16.14
CA VAL A 255 21.83 -11.71 -15.16
C VAL A 255 23.27 -11.87 -14.63
N PRO A 256 24.18 -10.92 -14.91
CA PRO A 256 25.52 -10.99 -14.36
C PRO A 256 25.50 -10.95 -12.83
N HIS A 257 26.34 -11.76 -12.18
CA HIS A 257 26.37 -11.81 -10.71
C HIS A 257 26.68 -10.47 -10.04
N TRP A 258 27.44 -9.59 -10.70
CA TRP A 258 27.70 -8.24 -10.18
C TRP A 258 26.44 -7.37 -10.13
N VAL A 259 25.50 -7.57 -11.07
CA VAL A 259 24.19 -6.88 -11.08
C VAL A 259 23.37 -7.39 -9.90
N SER A 260 23.24 -8.70 -9.73
CA SER A 260 22.54 -9.29 -8.59
C SER A 260 23.12 -8.82 -7.25
N ARG A 261 24.45 -8.79 -7.08
CA ARG A 261 25.05 -8.30 -5.82
C ARG A 261 24.77 -6.84 -5.50
N GLN A 262 24.54 -5.99 -6.51
CA GLN A 262 24.24 -4.57 -6.29
C GLN A 262 22.74 -4.30 -6.09
N LEU A 263 21.88 -5.07 -6.73
CA LEU A 263 20.42 -4.92 -6.60
C LEU A 263 19.87 -5.52 -5.32
N TYR A 264 20.55 -6.52 -4.74
CA TYR A 264 20.00 -7.26 -3.63
C TYR A 264 20.57 -6.84 -2.27
N PRO A 265 19.73 -6.81 -1.23
CA PRO A 265 18.28 -7.08 -1.25
C PRO A 265 17.46 -5.88 -1.72
N ILE A 266 16.40 -6.12 -2.52
CA ILE A 266 15.37 -5.11 -2.79
C ILE A 266 14.45 -5.07 -1.57
N ASP A 267 14.77 -4.21 -0.61
CA ASP A 267 14.05 -4.10 0.64
C ASP A 267 12.61 -3.61 0.44
N LYS A 268 11.63 -4.39 0.93
CA LYS A 268 10.24 -3.97 0.99
C LYS A 268 9.94 -3.19 2.28
N THR A 269 10.69 -3.45 3.35
CA THR A 269 10.39 -2.89 4.67
C THR A 269 10.58 -1.40 4.71
N ASN A 270 11.70 -0.91 4.20
CA ASN A 270 11.96 0.52 4.11
C ASN A 270 11.74 1.10 2.71
N ILE A 271 11.07 0.38 1.80
CA ILE A 271 10.92 0.74 0.38
C ILE A 271 12.28 1.05 -0.26
N ASP A 272 12.87 0.06 -0.89
CA ASP A 272 14.08 0.26 -1.69
C ASP A 272 13.84 1.34 -2.75
N ILE A 273 14.89 2.12 -3.04
CA ILE A 273 14.81 3.20 -4.01
C ILE A 273 14.41 2.70 -5.40
N LEU A 274 14.84 1.50 -5.80
CA LEU A 274 14.45 0.86 -7.05
C LEU A 274 12.95 0.53 -7.05
N ARG A 275 12.40 0.10 -5.90
CA ARG A 275 10.96 -0.12 -5.69
C ARG A 275 10.18 1.19 -5.82
N PHE A 276 10.67 2.25 -5.20
CA PHE A 276 10.04 3.56 -5.26
C PHE A 276 10.05 4.15 -6.68
N LEU A 277 11.20 4.10 -7.36
CA LEU A 277 11.33 4.54 -8.75
C LEU A 277 10.48 3.70 -9.69
N HIS A 278 10.35 2.40 -9.45
CA HIS A 278 9.49 1.52 -10.24
C HIS A 278 8.04 1.95 -10.14
N PHE A 279 7.58 2.18 -8.92
CA PHE A 279 6.24 2.69 -8.67
C PHE A 279 5.99 4.04 -9.36
N LEU A 280 6.94 4.99 -9.27
CA LEU A 280 6.82 6.29 -9.94
C LEU A 280 6.76 6.16 -11.47
N ALA A 281 7.53 5.23 -12.06
CA ALA A 281 7.46 4.93 -13.49
C ALA A 281 6.09 4.38 -13.89
N VAL A 282 5.53 3.45 -13.11
CA VAL A 282 4.15 2.95 -13.30
C VAL A 282 3.15 4.10 -13.20
N ALA A 283 3.23 4.94 -12.16
CA ALA A 283 2.33 6.07 -11.96
C ALA A 283 2.39 7.08 -13.13
N TRP A 284 3.59 7.33 -13.66
CA TRP A 284 3.79 8.16 -14.86
C TRP A 284 3.09 7.56 -16.09
N MET A 285 3.23 6.25 -16.32
CA MET A 285 2.55 5.57 -17.42
C MET A 285 1.04 5.58 -17.27
N VAL A 286 0.52 5.34 -16.07
CA VAL A 286 -0.92 5.42 -15.80
C VAL A 286 -1.47 6.83 -16.05
N ARG A 287 -0.74 7.89 -15.66
CA ARG A 287 -1.12 9.28 -15.95
C ARG A 287 -1.32 9.52 -17.45
N LEU A 288 -0.45 8.96 -18.30
CA LEU A 288 -0.50 9.16 -19.74
C LEU A 288 -1.53 8.26 -20.44
N LEU A 289 -1.68 7.01 -19.98
CA LEU A 289 -2.51 5.99 -20.63
C LEU A 289 -3.97 6.00 -20.16
N VAL A 290 -4.27 6.56 -18.99
CA VAL A 290 -5.61 6.54 -18.39
C VAL A 290 -6.14 7.97 -18.18
N PRO A 291 -6.61 8.64 -19.26
CA PRO A 291 -7.22 9.97 -19.16
C PRO A 291 -8.50 9.95 -18.30
N ILE A 292 -8.85 11.09 -17.71
CA ILE A 292 -10.02 11.26 -16.82
C ILE A 292 -11.32 10.77 -17.48
N ASP A 293 -11.43 10.99 -18.79
CA ASP A 293 -12.64 10.69 -19.58
C ASP A 293 -12.58 9.35 -20.33
N ALA A 294 -11.59 8.48 -20.03
CA ALA A 294 -11.42 7.24 -20.78
C ALA A 294 -12.71 6.41 -20.79
N ALA A 295 -13.21 6.09 -21.99
CA ALA A 295 -14.45 5.32 -22.17
C ALA A 295 -14.40 3.96 -21.45
N ALA A 296 -13.19 3.38 -21.34
CA ALA A 296 -12.94 2.16 -20.58
C ALA A 296 -13.34 2.26 -19.10
N LEU A 297 -13.25 3.43 -18.47
CA LEU A 297 -13.65 3.66 -17.06
C LEU A 297 -15.17 3.63 -16.85
N LYS A 298 -15.94 3.85 -17.92
CA LYS A 298 -17.42 3.84 -17.90
C LYS A 298 -18.00 2.45 -18.18
N TRP A 299 -17.15 1.44 -18.38
CA TRP A 299 -17.60 0.07 -18.62
C TRP A 299 -18.17 -0.56 -17.34
N ARG A 300 -19.35 -1.20 -17.46
CA ARG A 300 -20.09 -1.79 -16.33
C ARG A 300 -19.31 -2.86 -15.56
N GLY A 301 -18.30 -3.49 -16.19
CA GLY A 301 -17.42 -4.46 -15.54
C GLY A 301 -16.59 -3.86 -14.38
N TRP A 302 -16.34 -2.55 -14.37
CA TRP A 302 -15.59 -1.87 -13.31
C TRP A 302 -16.44 -1.45 -12.11
N GLU A 303 -17.76 -1.62 -12.16
CA GLU A 303 -18.65 -1.25 -11.06
C GLU A 303 -18.35 -2.03 -9.76
N ALA A 304 -17.98 -3.31 -9.86
CA ALA A 304 -17.66 -4.15 -8.71
C ALA A 304 -16.34 -3.71 -8.02
N PRO A 305 -15.21 -3.55 -8.74
CA PRO A 305 -13.99 -2.96 -8.17
C PRO A 305 -14.20 -1.56 -7.57
N CYS A 306 -14.94 -0.68 -8.26
CA CYS A 306 -15.26 0.65 -7.73
C CYS A 306 -16.04 0.59 -6.41
N ARG A 307 -17.05 -0.30 -6.30
CA ARG A 307 -17.81 -0.53 -5.06
C ARG A 307 -16.95 -1.13 -3.94
N TRP A 308 -15.99 -1.99 -4.26
CA TRP A 308 -15.05 -2.52 -3.27
C TRP A 308 -14.10 -1.45 -2.73
N GLY A 309 -13.65 -0.53 -3.59
CA GLY A 309 -12.95 0.68 -3.16
C GLY A 309 -13.75 1.47 -2.14
N GLU A 310 -15.06 1.64 -2.36
CA GLU A 310 -15.95 2.36 -1.43
C GLU A 310 -16.15 1.69 -0.06
N ARG A 311 -16.05 0.35 0.03
CA ARG A 311 -16.33 -0.42 1.25
C ARG A 311 -15.23 -1.49 1.55
N PRO A 312 -14.04 -1.07 2.00
CA PRO A 312 -12.90 -1.97 2.26
C PRO A 312 -13.15 -3.16 3.22
N PRO A 313 -13.94 -3.05 4.31
CA PRO A 313 -14.01 -4.13 5.31
C PRO A 313 -14.69 -5.41 4.82
N LEU A 314 -15.54 -5.34 3.80
CA LEU A 314 -16.32 -6.49 3.33
C LEU A 314 -15.48 -7.45 2.47
N LEU A 315 -14.42 -6.97 1.81
CA LEU A 315 -13.59 -7.81 0.94
C LEU A 315 -12.84 -8.89 1.74
N PHE A 316 -12.33 -8.54 2.92
CA PHE A 316 -11.63 -9.49 3.81
C PHE A 316 -12.55 -10.58 4.36
N LEU A 317 -13.84 -10.27 4.59
CA LEU A 317 -14.81 -11.25 5.07
C LEU A 317 -15.24 -12.24 3.98
N TYR A 318 -15.36 -11.79 2.72
CA TYR A 318 -15.73 -12.68 1.61
C TYR A 318 -14.55 -13.48 1.06
N GLY A 319 -13.33 -12.96 1.16
CA GLY A 319 -12.12 -13.63 0.66
C GLY A 319 -11.71 -14.90 1.41
N ALA A 320 -12.17 -15.07 2.64
CA ALA A 320 -11.91 -16.25 3.46
C ALA A 320 -12.71 -17.50 3.02
N HIS A 321 -13.77 -17.34 2.22
CA HIS A 321 -14.70 -18.43 1.89
C HIS A 321 -14.32 -19.28 0.65
N PRO A 322 -13.74 -18.73 -0.44
CA PRO A 322 -13.42 -19.52 -1.64
C PRO A 322 -12.11 -20.30 -1.55
N ALA A 323 -11.20 -19.95 -0.63
CA ALA A 323 -9.95 -20.68 -0.42
C ALA A 323 -10.14 -22.04 0.28
N LEU A 324 -11.38 -22.42 0.60
CA LEU A 324 -11.73 -23.59 1.42
C LEU A 324 -12.60 -24.63 0.69
N THR A 325 -12.89 -24.44 -0.60
CA THR A 325 -13.60 -25.45 -1.42
C THR A 325 -12.73 -26.06 -2.52
N GLY A 326 -11.42 -25.89 -2.46
CA GLY A 326 -10.43 -26.57 -3.32
C GLY A 326 -9.72 -27.67 -2.55
#